data_AF-D6A1B6-F1
#
_entry.id   AF-D6A1B6-F1
#
_cell.length_a   1.000
_cell.length_b   1.000
_cell.length_c   1.000
_cell.angle_alpha   90.00
_cell.angle_beta   90.00
_cell.angle_gamma   90.00
#
_symmetry.space_group_name_H-M   'P 1'
#
loop_
_entity.id
_entity.type
_entity.pdbx_description
1 polymer ?
#
loop_
_entity_poly.entity_id
_entity_poly.type
_entity_poly.pdbx_seq_one_letter_code
_entity_poly.pdbx_strand_id
1 'polypeptide(L)' 'MEPLAWTVDTLDWTEPDARVIVDRVTEGAAPGVVVLSHDAGGDRSQSVRALRAYLPALLDSGYHVTVPRLQYV' A
#
# COMPACT_ATOMS: atom_id res chain seq x y z
N MET A 1 -19.15 -8.39 -10.18
CA MET A 1 -17.83 -7.83 -9.86
C MET A 1 -18.00 -6.33 -9.80
N GLU A 2 -17.55 -5.69 -8.72
CA GLU A 2 -17.53 -4.24 -8.59
C GLU A 2 -16.08 -3.75 -8.71
N PRO A 3 -15.80 -2.69 -9.49
CA PRO A 3 -14.47 -2.11 -9.55
C PRO A 3 -14.04 -1.59 -8.18
N LEU A 4 -12.81 -1.91 -7.77
CA LEU A 4 -12.18 -1.36 -6.56
C LEU A 4 -10.98 -0.50 -6.97
N ALA A 5 -11.07 0.80 -6.70
CA ALA A 5 -9.94 1.71 -6.83
C ALA A 5 -9.05 1.67 -5.57
N TRP A 6 -7.99 2.45 -5.57
CA TRP A 6 -7.12 2.69 -4.42
C TRP A 6 -7.35 4.09 -3.84
N THR A 7 -6.93 4.30 -2.59
CA THR A 7 -6.94 5.62 -1.92
C THR A 7 -5.54 6.17 -1.69
N VAL A 8 -4.53 5.29 -1.61
CA VAL A 8 -3.11 5.66 -1.52
C VAL A 8 -2.38 5.00 -2.68
N ASP A 9 -1.77 5.81 -3.53
CA ASP A 9 -0.89 5.35 -4.60
C ASP A 9 0.57 5.47 -4.15
N THR A 10 1.31 4.35 -4.18
CA THR A 10 2.74 4.37 -3.86
C THR A 10 3.56 5.06 -4.94
N LEU A 11 3.04 5.14 -6.17
CA LEU A 11 3.76 5.49 -7.39
C LEU A 11 5.06 4.70 -7.54
N ASP A 12 5.08 3.46 -7.07
CA ASP A 12 6.28 2.62 -7.07
C ASP A 12 6.75 2.22 -8.48
N TRP A 13 5.85 2.27 -9.46
CA TRP A 13 6.15 2.09 -10.88
C TRP A 13 7.12 3.15 -11.44
N THR A 14 7.29 4.30 -10.77
CA THR A 14 8.30 5.32 -11.15
C THR A 14 9.69 5.02 -10.59
N GLU A 15 9.89 3.85 -9.97
CA GLU A 15 11.14 3.40 -9.32
C GLU A 15 11.73 4.41 -8.31
N PRO A 16 10.92 5.03 -7.41
CA PRO A 16 11.47 5.90 -6.39
C PRO A 16 12.24 5.09 -5.34
N ASP A 17 13.04 5.78 -4.51
CA ASP A 17 13.67 5.13 -3.36
C ASP A 17 12.63 4.57 -2.38
N ALA A 18 12.92 3.42 -1.77
CA ALA A 18 12.01 2.74 -0.85
C ALA A 18 11.49 3.65 0.28
N ARG A 19 12.31 4.59 0.76
CA ARG A 19 11.90 5.56 1.78
C ARG A 19 10.74 6.44 1.32
N VAL A 20 10.75 6.89 0.07
CA VAL A 20 9.66 7.70 -0.50
C VAL A 20 8.36 6.90 -0.53
N ILE A 21 8.43 5.61 -0.85
CA ILE A 21 7.25 4.71 -0.82
C ILE A 21 6.73 4.56 0.61
N VAL A 22 7.64 4.33 1.58
CA VAL A 22 7.28 4.21 3.00
C VAL A 22 6.60 5.49 3.49
N ASP A 23 7.17 6.65 3.21
CA ASP A 23 6.62 7.95 3.64
C ASP A 23 5.20 8.14 3.07
N ARG A 24 4.99 7.91 1.76
CA ARG A 24 3.66 7.96 1.12
C ARG A 24 2.63 7.05 1.79
N VAL A 25 3.01 5.82 2.09
CA VAL A 25 2.09 4.84 2.71
C VAL A 25 1.77 5.22 4.15
N THR A 26 2.78 5.61 4.93
CA THR A 26 2.60 5.92 6.36
C THR A 26 1.88 7.24 6.57
N GLU A 27 2.10 8.25 5.74
CA GLU A 27 1.36 9.52 5.75
C GLU A 27 -0.12 9.34 5.34
N GLY A 28 -0.38 8.39 4.44
CA GLY A 28 -1.73 8.05 3.98
C GLY A 28 -2.44 6.97 4.80
N ALA A 29 -1.82 6.43 5.85
CA ALA A 29 -2.38 5.31 6.59
C ALA A 29 -3.57 5.72 7.46
N ALA A 30 -4.73 5.11 7.20
CA ALA A 30 -5.95 5.28 8.00
C ALA A 30 -6.86 4.04 7.85
N PRO A 31 -7.82 3.81 8.77
CA PRO A 31 -8.80 2.75 8.62
C PRO A 31 -9.57 2.84 7.29
N GLY A 32 -9.63 1.74 6.54
CA GLY A 32 -10.34 1.66 5.26
C GLY A 32 -9.53 2.08 4.03
N VAL A 33 -8.27 2.49 4.20
CA VAL A 33 -7.37 2.83 3.09
C VAL A 33 -7.00 1.60 2.27
N VAL A 34 -6.96 1.76 0.95
CA VAL A 34 -6.48 0.78 -0.02
C VAL A 34 -5.19 1.31 -0.66
N VAL A 35 -4.09 0.59 -0.44
CA VAL A 35 -2.76 0.93 -0.97
C VAL A 35 -2.50 0.18 -2.28
N LEU A 36 -2.09 0.88 -3.33
CA LEU A 36 -1.68 0.30 -4.62
C LEU A 36 -0.16 0.12 -4.69
N SER A 37 0.29 -1.06 -5.15
CA SER A 37 1.71 -1.36 -5.47
C SER A 37 1.80 -2.30 -6.67
N HIS A 38 2.96 -2.39 -7.31
CA HIS A 38 3.20 -3.20 -8.51
C HIS A 38 4.32 -4.23 -8.29
N ASP A 39 4.15 -5.43 -8.86
CA ASP A 39 5.12 -6.53 -8.81
C ASP A 39 5.77 -6.86 -10.16
N ALA A 40 5.48 -6.06 -11.21
CA ALA A 40 6.01 -6.24 -12.56
C ALA A 40 6.39 -4.89 -13.23
N GLY A 41 6.91 -4.97 -14.46
CA GLY A 41 7.20 -3.79 -15.30
C GLY A 41 8.54 -3.09 -15.05
N GLY A 42 9.57 -3.80 -14.57
CA GLY A 42 10.91 -3.26 -14.30
C GLY A 42 11.49 -3.77 -12.98
N ASP A 43 12.51 -3.08 -12.44
CA ASP A 43 13.06 -3.42 -11.13
C ASP A 43 12.11 -2.97 -10.03
N ARG A 44 11.54 -3.91 -9.28
CA ARG A 44 10.65 -3.65 -8.12
C ARG A 44 11.36 -3.85 -6.78
N SER A 45 12.69 -3.91 -6.76
CA SER A 45 13.47 -4.11 -5.54
C SER A 45 13.24 -3.02 -4.49
N GLN A 46 12.94 -1.79 -4.91
CA GLN A 46 12.55 -0.68 -4.02
C GLN A 46 11.14 -0.88 -3.44
N SER A 47 10.16 -1.31 -4.24
CA SER A 47 8.80 -1.67 -3.75
C SER A 47 8.86 -2.76 -2.69
N VAL A 48 9.62 -3.83 -2.95
CA VAL A 48 9.79 -4.94 -2.00
C VAL A 48 10.51 -4.47 -0.73
N ARG A 49 11.53 -3.61 -0.84
CA ARG A 49 12.20 -3.00 0.32
C ARG A 49 11.25 -2.14 1.16
N ALA A 50 10.39 -1.36 0.52
CA ALA A 50 9.39 -0.54 1.20
C ALA A 50 8.36 -1.40 1.92
N LEU A 51 7.80 -2.43 1.27
CA LEU A 51 6.88 -3.40 1.87
C LEU A 51 7.45 -4.05 3.12
N ARG A 52 8.73 -4.46 3.10
CA ARG A 52 9.41 -5.03 4.27
C ARG A 52 9.53 -4.05 5.44
N ALA A 53 9.48 -2.75 5.20
CA ALA A 53 9.58 -1.72 6.22
C ALA A 53 8.21 -1.31 6.77
N TYR A 54 7.29 -0.86 5.89
CA TYR A 54 6.02 -0.28 6.36
C TYR A 54 5.00 -1.34 6.79
N LEU A 55 4.97 -2.52 6.17
CA LEU A 55 3.91 -3.49 6.45
C LEU A 55 3.99 -4.01 7.90
N PRO A 56 5.15 -4.45 8.42
CA PRO A 56 5.26 -4.82 9.83
C PRO A 56 4.92 -3.65 10.77
N ALA A 57 5.40 -2.44 10.48
CA ALA A 57 5.15 -1.27 11.30
C ALA A 57 3.66 -0.92 11.42
N LEU A 58 2.89 -1.06 10.32
CA LEU A 58 1.44 -0.87 10.34
C LEU A 58 0.73 -1.97 11.14
N LEU A 59 1.13 -3.23 10.96
CA LEU A 59 0.57 -4.35 11.72
C LEU A 59 0.82 -4.18 13.23
N ASP A 60 2.04 -3.79 13.62
CA ASP A 60 2.44 -3.51 15.01
C ASP A 60 1.69 -2.30 15.58
N SER A 61 1.27 -1.36 14.72
CA SER A 61 0.44 -0.21 15.09
C SER A 61 -1.05 -0.55 15.21
N GLY A 62 -1.45 -1.82 15.02
CA GLY A 62 -2.82 -2.30 15.18
C GLY A 62 -3.67 -2.27 13.91
N TYR A 63 -3.10 -1.97 12.75
CA TYR A 63 -3.79 -2.13 11.48
C TYR A 63 -3.95 -3.62 11.12
N HIS A 64 -5.02 -3.94 10.40
CA HIS A 64 -5.31 -5.29 9.94
C HIS A 64 -5.60 -5.27 8.44
N VAL A 65 -5.03 -6.22 7.71
CA VAL A 65 -5.37 -6.43 6.30
C VAL A 65 -6.79 -6.99 6.23
N THR A 66 -7.62 -6.37 5.40
CA THR A 66 -9.00 -6.79 5.16
C THR A 66 -9.34 -6.67 3.69
N VAL A 67 -10.39 -7.36 3.28
CA VAL A 67 -11.08 -7.07 2.02
C VAL A 67 -12.20 -6.03 2.28
N PRO A 68 -12.63 -5.27 1.26
CA PRO A 68 -13.81 -4.42 1.39
C PRO A 68 -15.02 -5.20 1.87
N ARG A 69 -15.80 -4.63 2.80
CA ARG A 69 -17.10 -5.18 3.20
C ARG A 69 -18.16 -4.58 2.30
N LEU A 70 -18.83 -5.43 1.50
CA LEU A 70 -20.04 -5.03 0.80
C LEU A 70 -21.13 -4.77 1.83
N GLN A 71 -21.55 -3.53 1.97
CA GLN A 71 -22.76 -3.18 2.72
C GLN A 71 -23.91 -3.18 1.73
N TYR A 72 -24.73 -4.23 1.76
CA TYR A 72 -25.99 -4.23 1.04
C TYR A 72 -26.95 -3.30 1.77
N VAL A 73 -27.41 -2.25 1.07
CA VAL A 73 -28.58 -1.45 1.46
C VAL A 73 -29.85 -2.06 0.92
#